data_AF-A0A7J9VL33-F1
#
_entry.id   AF-A0A7J9VL33-F1
#
_cell.length_a   1.000
_cell.length_b   1.000
_cell.length_c   1.000
_cell.angle_alpha   90.00
_cell.angle_beta   90.00
_cell.angle_gamma   90.00
#
_symmetry.space_group_name_H-M   'P 1'
#
loop_
_entity.id
_entity.type
_entity.pdbx_description
1 polymer ?
#
loop_
_entity_poly.entity_id
_entity_poly.type
_entity_poly.pdbx_seq_one_letter_code
_entity_poly.pdbx_strand_id
1 'polypeptide(L)'
;MSDFWIPLETSPVGRRRFVPFGPFDFHRLPARFTHRAEHSQHPLRVTVAMSFDDSADRVRVDSVTLERTDGQSVAPSDMTRLQLAQVVHDAAVKVAEPYGWAFDRRHPGGPLDDDEVRGLAQIYWYEYVTWGKPREQIMAAFELTRPSASRWIRKARDRYGLPGPHQEGV
;
A
#
# COMPACT_ATOMS: atom_id res chain seq x y z
N MET A 1 -4.48 15.33 -19.87
CA MET A 1 -4.62 13.91 -19.50
C MET A 1 -3.62 13.66 -18.39
N SER A 2 -4.00 12.97 -17.31
CA SER A 2 -3.10 12.69 -16.19
C SER A 2 -2.12 11.57 -16.57
N ASP A 3 -0.89 11.61 -16.07
CA ASP A 3 0.06 10.49 -16.17
C ASP A 3 -0.34 9.42 -15.15
N PHE A 4 -0.53 8.18 -15.60
CA PHE A 4 -0.84 7.05 -14.73
C PHE A 4 -0.45 5.72 -15.39
N TRP A 5 -0.39 4.67 -14.58
CA TRP A 5 -0.09 3.30 -15.00
C TRP A 5 -1.38 2.49 -15.11
N ILE A 6 -1.58 1.86 -16.26
CA ILE A 6 -2.72 0.99 -16.55
C ILE A 6 -2.32 -0.43 -16.13
N PRO A 7 -2.96 -1.01 -15.10
CA PRO A 7 -2.62 -2.34 -14.62
C PRO A 7 -3.04 -3.39 -15.66
N LEU A 8 -2.09 -4.20 -16.11
CA LEU A 8 -2.34 -5.32 -17.02
C LEU A 8 -2.62 -6.60 -16.21
N GLU A 9 -1.74 -6.92 -15.25
CA GLU A 9 -1.80 -8.18 -14.53
C GLU A 9 -1.27 -8.02 -13.09
N THR A 10 -1.82 -8.78 -12.16
CA THR A 10 -1.26 -8.93 -10.82
C THR A 10 -1.48 -10.35 -10.33
N SER A 11 -0.39 -11.05 -10.05
CA SER A 11 -0.43 -12.50 -9.88
C SER A 11 0.48 -12.96 -8.73
N PRO A 12 0.01 -13.81 -7.80
CA PRO A 12 0.86 -14.46 -6.80
C PRO A 12 1.96 -15.30 -7.45
N VAL A 13 3.14 -15.39 -6.81
CA VAL A 13 4.28 -16.17 -7.31
C VAL A 13 4.50 -17.43 -6.46
N GLY A 14 4.61 -18.58 -7.11
CA GLY A 14 4.96 -19.86 -6.48
C GLY A 14 3.81 -20.56 -5.74
N ARG A 15 4.13 -21.51 -4.86
CA ARG A 15 3.12 -22.12 -3.96
C ARG A 15 2.49 -20.99 -3.14
N ARG A 16 1.16 -20.98 -3.03
CA ARG A 16 0.34 -19.98 -2.32
C ARG A 16 0.69 -19.88 -0.83
N ARG A 17 1.87 -19.37 -0.50
CA ARG A 17 2.24 -18.95 0.85
C ARG A 17 1.60 -17.59 1.06
N PHE A 18 0.86 -17.46 2.15
CA PHE A 18 0.27 -16.22 2.57
C PHE A 18 0.89 -15.75 3.89
N VAL A 19 0.95 -14.44 4.07
CA VAL A 19 1.40 -13.78 5.29
C VAL A 19 0.22 -13.10 5.97
N PRO A 20 0.24 -12.96 7.31
CA PRO A 20 -0.74 -12.12 8.01
C PRO A 20 -0.74 -10.70 7.45
N PHE A 21 -1.93 -10.10 7.39
CA PHE A 21 -2.13 -8.73 6.95
C PHE A 21 -3.15 -8.07 7.87
N GLY A 22 -2.88 -6.83 8.26
CA GLY A 22 -3.70 -6.12 9.23
C GLY A 22 -3.30 -6.45 10.68
N PRO A 23 -3.70 -5.59 11.63
CA PRO A 23 -3.50 -5.82 13.06
C PRO A 23 -4.41 -6.93 13.62
N PHE A 24 -5.15 -7.62 12.76
CA PHE A 24 -6.10 -8.66 13.11
C PHE A 24 -5.93 -9.84 12.14
N ASP A 25 -5.79 -11.06 12.66
CA ASP A 25 -5.33 -12.27 11.94
C ASP A 25 -6.25 -12.79 10.81
N PHE A 26 -7.29 -12.05 10.46
CA PHE A 26 -8.27 -12.47 9.46
C PHE A 26 -7.88 -12.14 8.03
N HIS A 27 -6.96 -11.19 7.80
CA HIS A 27 -6.53 -10.88 6.44
C HIS A 27 -5.18 -11.48 6.11
N ARG A 28 -5.03 -11.86 4.85
CA ARG A 28 -3.84 -12.55 4.34
C ARG A 28 -3.48 -12.04 2.96
N LEU A 29 -2.20 -11.72 2.77
CA LEU A 29 -1.64 -11.34 1.47
C LEU A 29 -0.74 -12.43 0.92
N PRO A 30 -0.63 -12.58 -0.41
CA PRO A 30 0.40 -13.43 -0.99
C PRO A 30 1.79 -12.99 -0.50
N ALA A 31 2.60 -13.94 -0.06
CA ALA A 31 3.96 -13.65 0.41
C ALA A 31 4.85 -13.10 -0.72
N ARG A 32 4.51 -13.42 -1.97
CA ARG A 32 5.18 -12.94 -3.19
C ARG A 32 4.17 -12.76 -4.31
N PHE A 33 4.35 -11.71 -5.10
CA PHE A 33 3.49 -11.41 -6.24
C PHE A 33 4.24 -10.58 -7.29
N THR A 34 3.78 -10.65 -8.53
CA THR A 34 4.23 -9.79 -9.62
C THR A 34 3.11 -8.86 -10.04
N HIS A 35 3.50 -7.70 -10.53
CA HIS A 35 2.60 -6.73 -11.12
C HIS A 35 3.15 -6.26 -12.46
N ARG A 36 2.28 -6.17 -13.45
CA ARG A 36 2.60 -5.66 -14.78
C ARG A 36 1.66 -4.52 -15.12
N ALA A 37 2.21 -3.40 -15.59
CA ALA A 37 1.44 -2.23 -15.99
C ALA A 37 2.06 -1.50 -17.18
N GLU A 38 1.24 -0.76 -17.93
CA GLU A 38 1.63 0.10 -19.04
C GLU A 38 1.43 1.57 -18.72
N HIS A 39 2.31 2.43 -19.20
CA HIS A 39 2.17 3.87 -19.02
C HIS A 39 1.10 4.42 -19.98
N SER A 40 0.19 5.25 -19.47
CA SER A 40 -0.95 5.73 -20.27
C SER A 40 -0.58 6.64 -21.44
N GLN A 41 0.55 7.35 -21.35
CA GLN A 41 0.99 8.35 -22.34
C GLN A 41 2.33 8.05 -23.01
N HIS A 42 3.03 7.00 -22.60
CA HIS A 42 4.38 6.69 -23.08
C HIS A 42 4.45 5.22 -23.44
N PRO A 43 5.27 4.83 -24.42
CA PRO A 43 5.43 3.44 -24.82
C PRO A 43 6.30 2.70 -23.79
N LEU A 44 5.89 2.70 -22.53
CA LEU A 44 6.61 2.12 -21.41
C LEU A 44 5.73 1.09 -20.73
N ARG A 45 6.37 0.01 -20.30
CA ARG A 45 5.72 -1.03 -19.53
C ARG A 45 6.67 -1.49 -18.43
N VAL A 46 6.12 -1.62 -17.25
CA VAL A 46 6.86 -2.04 -16.05
C VAL A 46 6.36 -3.40 -15.61
N THR A 47 7.31 -4.25 -15.22
CA THR A 47 7.05 -5.45 -14.42
C THR A 47 7.78 -5.31 -13.10
N VAL A 48 7.06 -5.46 -11.99
CA VAL A 48 7.61 -5.37 -10.64
C VAL A 48 7.38 -6.71 -9.95
N ALA A 49 8.44 -7.30 -9.41
CA ALA A 49 8.35 -8.44 -8.51
C ALA A 49 8.46 -7.96 -7.06
N MET A 50 7.55 -8.45 -6.21
CA MET A 50 7.42 -8.03 -4.83
C MET A 50 7.31 -9.21 -3.88
N SER A 51 7.77 -9.00 -2.66
CA SER A 51 7.60 -9.91 -1.54
C SER A 51 7.12 -9.14 -0.31
N PHE A 52 6.46 -9.81 0.61
CA PHE A 52 6.23 -9.24 1.94
C PHE A 52 7.49 -9.42 2.79
N ASP A 53 7.92 -8.35 3.44
CA ASP A 53 9.02 -8.34 4.39
C ASP A 53 8.46 -8.47 5.81
N ASP A 54 8.62 -9.67 6.39
CA ASP A 54 8.16 -9.98 7.75
C ASP A 54 8.88 -9.12 8.83
N SER A 55 10.04 -8.53 8.54
CA SER A 55 10.79 -7.70 9.49
C SER A 55 10.33 -6.24 9.48
N ALA A 56 9.81 -5.76 8.34
CA ALA A 56 9.36 -4.39 8.16
C ALA A 56 7.84 -4.25 8.11
N ASP A 57 7.10 -5.37 8.22
CA ASP A 57 5.65 -5.46 8.06
C ASP A 57 5.16 -4.69 6.82
N ARG A 58 5.86 -4.86 5.69
CA ARG A 58 5.58 -4.10 4.47
C ARG A 58 5.98 -4.85 3.21
N VAL A 59 5.32 -4.50 2.09
CA VAL A 59 5.75 -4.94 0.77
C VAL A 59 7.16 -4.41 0.46
N ARG A 60 8.04 -5.30 -0.01
CA ARG A 60 9.39 -5.01 -0.50
C ARG A 60 9.45 -5.28 -2.01
N VAL A 61 10.16 -4.41 -2.73
CA VAL A 61 10.44 -4.61 -4.15
C VAL A 61 11.66 -5.50 -4.30
N ASP A 62 11.49 -6.63 -4.98
CA ASP A 62 12.58 -7.57 -5.26
C ASP A 62 13.28 -7.23 -6.56
N SER A 63 12.52 -6.88 -7.60
CA SER A 63 13.06 -6.47 -8.89
C SER A 63 12.08 -5.59 -9.66
N VAL A 64 12.65 -4.77 -10.54
CA VAL A 64 11.92 -3.89 -11.45
C VAL A 64 12.49 -4.09 -12.84
N THR A 65 11.62 -4.33 -13.81
CA THR A 65 11.96 -4.42 -15.22
C THR A 65 11.13 -3.41 -15.98
N LEU A 66 11.82 -2.50 -16.68
CA LEU A 66 11.20 -1.51 -17.55
C LEU A 66 11.50 -1.90 -19.00
N GLU A 67 10.47 -1.94 -19.83
CA GLU A 67 10.58 -2.19 -21.26
C GLU A 67 9.89 -1.07 -22.04
N ARG A 68 10.43 -0.74 -23.22
CA ARG A 68 9.69 0.10 -24.18
C ARG A 68 8.85 -0.77 -25.08
N THR A 69 7.59 -0.39 -25.29
CA THR A 69 6.64 -1.14 -26.12
C THR A 69 6.72 -0.78 -27.61
N ASP A 70 7.50 0.25 -27.98
CA ASP A 70 7.74 0.69 -29.35
C ASP A 70 8.99 0.06 -30.01
N GLY A 71 9.65 -0.87 -29.31
CA GLY A 71 10.85 -1.57 -29.79
C GLY A 71 12.14 -0.76 -29.68
N GLN A 72 12.12 0.46 -29.13
CA GLN A 72 13.32 1.23 -28.87
C GLN A 72 14.02 0.78 -27.56
N SER A 73 15.27 1.22 -27.39
CA SER A 73 16.00 1.00 -26.12
C SER A 73 15.49 1.95 -25.03
N VAL A 74 15.45 1.47 -23.78
CA VAL A 74 15.11 2.28 -22.61
C VAL A 74 16.16 3.38 -22.41
N ALA A 75 15.71 4.63 -22.32
CA ALA A 75 16.56 5.79 -22.06
C ALA A 75 16.56 6.18 -20.57
N PRO A 76 17.58 6.90 -20.06
CA PRO A 76 17.57 7.40 -18.69
C PRO A 76 16.35 8.28 -18.35
N SER A 77 15.83 9.03 -19.34
CA SER A 77 14.60 9.83 -19.21
C SER A 77 13.33 9.00 -19.04
N ASP A 78 13.36 7.71 -19.39
CA ASP A 78 12.23 6.80 -19.17
C ASP A 78 12.20 6.33 -17.71
N MET A 79 13.38 6.17 -17.09
CA MET A 79 13.49 5.80 -15.68
C MET A 79 12.96 6.88 -14.75
N THR A 80 13.10 8.16 -15.08
CA THR A 80 12.57 9.26 -14.27
C THR A 80 11.05 9.34 -14.31
N ARG A 81 10.41 8.77 -15.34
CA ARG A 81 8.95 8.66 -15.47
C ARG A 81 8.38 7.48 -14.68
N LEU A 82 9.24 6.52 -14.31
CA LEU A 82 8.85 5.40 -13.48
C LEU A 82 8.62 5.89 -12.04
N GLN A 83 7.40 6.34 -11.76
CA GLN A 83 6.92 6.65 -10.42
C GLN A 83 6.76 5.36 -9.60
N LEU A 84 7.89 4.72 -9.25
CA LEU A 84 7.91 3.37 -8.67
C LEU A 84 7.02 3.23 -7.43
N ALA A 85 7.00 4.23 -6.56
CA ALA A 85 6.16 4.22 -5.37
C ALA A 85 4.67 4.09 -5.70
N GLN A 86 4.19 4.77 -6.74
CA GLN A 86 2.80 4.67 -7.20
C GLN A 86 2.52 3.28 -7.77
N VAL A 87 3.41 2.76 -8.63
CA VAL A 87 3.25 1.42 -9.23
C VAL A 87 3.19 0.33 -8.16
N VAL A 88 4.05 0.42 -7.14
CA VAL A 88 4.05 -0.53 -6.01
C VAL A 88 2.78 -0.39 -5.19
N HIS A 89 2.31 0.83 -4.95
CA HIS A 89 1.06 1.06 -4.24
C HIS A 89 -0.13 0.46 -4.99
N ASP A 90 -0.28 0.74 -6.28
CA ASP A 90 -1.36 0.20 -7.11
C ASP A 90 -1.34 -1.33 -7.15
N ALA A 91 -0.15 -1.93 -7.26
CA ALA A 91 0.04 -3.37 -7.19
C ALA A 91 -0.38 -3.96 -5.85
N ALA A 92 0.07 -3.35 -4.75
CA ALA A 92 -0.19 -3.80 -3.39
C ALA A 92 -1.67 -3.63 -3.02
N VAL A 93 -2.30 -2.54 -3.45
CA VAL A 93 -3.74 -2.30 -3.34
C VAL A 93 -4.52 -3.39 -4.08
N LYS A 94 -4.11 -3.73 -5.31
CA LYS A 94 -4.81 -4.76 -6.10
C LYS A 94 -4.76 -6.16 -5.45
N VAL A 95 -3.66 -6.53 -4.80
CA VAL A 95 -3.61 -7.79 -4.04
C VAL A 95 -4.34 -7.71 -2.70
N ALA A 96 -4.52 -6.51 -2.16
CA ALA A 96 -5.21 -6.24 -0.90
C ALA A 96 -6.69 -5.84 -1.08
N GLU A 97 -7.18 -5.75 -2.32
CA GLU A 97 -8.52 -5.29 -2.70
C GLU A 97 -9.67 -5.96 -1.93
N PRO A 98 -9.63 -7.27 -1.61
CA PRO A 98 -10.66 -7.91 -0.77
C PRO A 98 -10.83 -7.29 0.63
N TYR A 99 -9.88 -6.45 1.06
CA TYR A 99 -9.80 -5.86 2.39
C TYR A 99 -10.03 -4.34 2.39
N GLY A 100 -10.37 -3.74 1.25
CA GLY A 100 -10.65 -2.31 1.10
C GLY A 100 -11.93 -1.82 1.79
N TRP A 101 -12.77 -2.71 2.32
CA TRP A 101 -13.99 -2.33 3.06
C TRP A 101 -13.71 -1.43 4.28
N ALA A 102 -12.47 -1.39 4.78
CA ALA A 102 -12.07 -0.53 5.89
C ALA A 102 -12.21 0.98 5.57
N PHE A 103 -12.30 1.36 4.29
CA PHE A 103 -12.38 2.77 3.83
C PHE A 103 -13.80 3.35 3.79
N ASP A 104 -14.85 2.54 3.96
CA ASP A 104 -16.24 3.02 3.85
C ASP A 104 -16.75 3.72 5.14
N ARG A 105 -15.93 3.77 6.19
CA ARG A 105 -16.30 4.43 7.45
C ARG A 105 -16.13 5.94 7.32
N ARG A 106 -17.25 6.66 7.45
CA ARG A 106 -17.27 8.12 7.60
C ARG A 106 -17.60 8.48 9.03
N HIS A 107 -16.82 9.37 9.63
CA HIS A 107 -17.04 9.89 10.97
C HIS A 107 -17.44 11.37 10.92
N PRO A 108 -18.59 11.78 11.47
CA PRO A 108 -19.02 13.18 11.49
C PRO A 108 -18.26 14.10 12.46
N GLY A 109 -17.03 13.74 12.85
CA GLY A 109 -16.18 14.52 13.75
C GLY A 109 -16.52 14.34 15.24
N GLY A 110 -15.50 14.08 16.05
CA GLY A 110 -15.64 13.81 17.48
C GLY A 110 -14.57 12.84 18.00
N PRO A 111 -14.57 12.50 19.31
CA PRO A 111 -13.70 11.45 19.82
C PRO A 111 -14.07 10.10 19.21
N LEU A 112 -13.07 9.32 18.81
CA LEU A 112 -13.28 7.99 18.25
C LEU A 112 -13.62 7.00 19.35
N ASP A 113 -14.66 6.19 19.13
CA ASP A 113 -14.95 5.02 19.95
C ASP A 113 -13.98 3.86 19.69
N ASP A 114 -14.13 2.76 20.41
CA ASP A 114 -13.23 1.61 20.32
C ASP A 114 -13.26 0.91 18.95
N ASP A 115 -14.43 0.83 18.31
CA ASP A 115 -14.60 0.23 17.00
C ASP A 115 -14.04 1.13 15.90
N GLU A 116 -14.15 2.44 16.05
CA GLU A 116 -13.56 3.44 15.17
C GLU A 116 -12.04 3.45 15.27
N VAL A 117 -11.48 3.35 16.49
CA VAL A 117 -10.02 3.19 16.67
C VAL A 117 -9.55 1.87 16.05
N ARG A 118 -10.37 0.81 16.11
CA ARG A 118 -10.10 -0.46 15.41
C ARG A 118 -10.07 -0.28 13.89
N GLY A 119 -11.02 0.47 13.32
CA GLY A 119 -11.06 0.79 11.89
C GLY A 119 -9.88 1.63 11.45
N LEU A 120 -9.50 2.63 12.25
CA LEU A 120 -8.32 3.46 12.02
C LEU A 120 -7.04 2.63 11.99
N ALA A 121 -6.90 1.67 12.92
CA ALA A 121 -5.77 0.75 12.95
C ALA A 121 -5.68 -0.08 11.66
N GLN A 122 -6.83 -0.54 11.15
CA GLN A 122 -6.91 -1.29 9.89
C GLN A 122 -6.49 -0.42 8.69
N ILE A 123 -6.99 0.81 8.59
CA ILE A 123 -6.60 1.77 7.53
C ILE A 123 -5.09 2.06 7.62
N TYR A 124 -4.58 2.29 8.83
CA TYR A 124 -3.16 2.56 9.03
C TYR A 124 -2.30 1.42 8.47
N TRP A 125 -2.61 0.19 8.88
CA TRP A 125 -1.86 -0.99 8.48
C TRP A 125 -1.90 -1.20 6.98
N TYR A 126 -3.11 -1.08 6.39
CA TYR A 126 -3.30 -1.22 4.96
C TYR A 126 -2.40 -0.26 4.19
N GLU A 127 -2.48 1.03 4.50
CA GLU A 127 -1.71 2.07 3.83
C GLU A 127 -0.21 1.91 4.07
N TYR A 128 0.20 1.49 5.26
CA TYR A 128 1.62 1.33 5.58
C TYR A 128 2.23 0.20 4.76
N VAL A 129 1.61 -0.99 4.79
CA VAL A 129 2.05 -2.17 4.06
C VAL A 129 2.08 -1.92 2.56
N THR A 130 1.08 -1.21 2.03
CA THR A 130 0.89 -0.99 0.60
C THR A 130 1.58 0.25 0.07
N TRP A 131 2.55 0.85 0.78
CA TRP A 131 3.25 2.06 0.31
C TRP A 131 2.37 3.31 0.13
N GLY A 132 1.19 3.30 0.70
CA GLY A 132 0.29 4.43 0.73
C GLY A 132 0.70 5.48 1.76
N LYS A 133 -0.27 6.29 2.16
CA LYS A 133 -0.08 7.43 3.07
C LYS A 133 -1.03 7.32 4.26
N PRO A 134 -0.68 6.50 5.29
CA PRO A 134 -1.60 6.14 6.37
C PRO A 134 -2.30 7.33 7.02
N ARG A 135 -1.54 8.37 7.37
CA ARG A 135 -2.09 9.54 8.05
C ARG A 135 -3.02 10.35 7.14
N GLU A 136 -2.69 10.52 5.87
CA GLU A 136 -3.52 11.28 4.94
C GLU A 136 -4.86 10.56 4.75
N GLN A 137 -4.86 9.23 4.59
CA GLN A 137 -6.10 8.47 4.49
C GLN A 137 -6.92 8.47 5.78
N ILE A 138 -6.29 8.37 6.94
CA ILE A 138 -6.99 8.46 8.23
C ILE A 138 -7.63 9.84 8.41
N MET A 139 -6.92 10.91 8.04
CA MET A 139 -7.47 12.26 8.07
C MET A 139 -8.70 12.38 7.17
N ALA A 140 -8.65 11.78 5.97
CA ALA A 140 -9.76 11.80 5.03
C ALA A 140 -10.95 10.96 5.52
N ALA A 141 -10.73 9.73 5.97
CA ALA A 141 -11.79 8.80 6.38
C ALA A 141 -12.54 9.28 7.64
N PHE A 142 -11.81 9.84 8.61
CA PHE A 142 -12.39 10.26 9.90
C PHE A 142 -12.57 11.77 10.02
N GLU A 143 -12.36 12.53 8.95
CA GLU A 143 -12.44 14.00 8.92
C GLU A 143 -11.58 14.67 10.02
N LEU A 144 -10.41 14.09 10.31
CA LEU A 144 -9.55 14.54 11.40
C LEU A 144 -8.51 15.56 10.94
N THR A 145 -8.22 16.52 11.82
CA THR A 145 -7.02 17.35 11.69
C THR A 145 -5.75 16.52 11.89
N ARG A 146 -4.62 16.98 11.34
CA ARG A 146 -3.31 16.30 11.49
C ARG A 146 -2.91 16.02 12.95
N PRO A 147 -3.08 16.94 13.92
CA PRO A 147 -2.81 16.66 15.33
C PRO A 147 -3.72 15.57 15.90
N SER A 148 -5.03 15.63 15.61
CA SER A 148 -6.00 14.65 16.07
C SER A 148 -5.71 13.25 15.49
N ALA A 149 -5.44 13.15 14.19
CA ALA A 149 -5.05 11.91 13.54
C ALA A 149 -3.77 11.33 14.19
N SER A 150 -2.76 12.15 14.45
CA SER A 150 -1.51 11.70 15.10
C SER A 150 -1.76 11.16 16.52
N ARG A 151 -2.64 11.80 17.29
CA ARG A 151 -3.04 11.33 18.63
C ARG A 151 -3.75 9.97 18.57
N TRP A 152 -4.70 9.81 17.65
CA TRP A 152 -5.45 8.57 17.50
C TRP A 152 -4.61 7.42 16.94
N ILE A 153 -3.69 7.71 16.01
CA ILE A 153 -2.69 6.74 15.53
C ILE A 153 -1.83 6.25 16.69
N ARG A 154 -1.38 7.15 17.59
CA ARG A 154 -0.62 6.75 18.79
C ARG A 154 -1.46 5.85 19.70
N LYS A 155 -2.71 6.21 19.98
CA LYS A 155 -3.62 5.36 20.78
C LYS A 155 -3.83 3.99 20.15
N ALA A 156 -4.02 3.92 18.84
CA ALA A 156 -4.17 2.68 18.11
C ALA A 156 -2.87 1.84 18.12
N ARG A 157 -1.70 2.47 17.99
CA ARG A 157 -0.39 1.82 18.15
C ARG A 157 -0.25 1.18 19.52
N ASP A 158 -0.51 1.94 20.58
CA ASP A 158 -0.34 1.46 21.95
C ASP A 158 -1.30 0.31 22.28
N ARG A 159 -2.44 0.21 21.59
CA ARG A 159 -3.45 -0.83 21.77
C ARG A 159 -3.25 -2.06 20.87
N TYR A 160 -2.79 -1.87 19.64
CA TYR A 160 -2.83 -2.90 18.59
C TYR A 160 -1.47 -3.19 17.93
N GLY A 161 -0.40 -2.47 18.29
CA GLY A 161 0.94 -2.71 17.74
C GLY A 161 1.06 -2.38 16.24
N LEU A 162 0.81 -1.12 15.87
CA LEU A 162 0.89 -0.68 14.47
C LEU A 162 2.35 -0.72 13.93
N PRO A 163 2.54 -1.03 12.62
CA PRO A 163 3.86 -1.16 12.01
C PRO A 163 4.51 0.20 11.74
N GLY A 164 5.82 0.19 11.50
CA GLY A 164 6.57 1.35 11.00
C GLY A 164 7.33 2.19 12.03
N PRO A 165 7.86 3.37 11.64
CA PRO A 165 8.91 4.10 12.37
C PRO A 165 8.47 4.68 13.72
N HIS A 166 7.25 4.39 14.15
CA HIS A 166 6.72 4.74 15.47
C HIS A 166 6.81 3.58 16.47
N GLN A 167 7.26 2.39 16.03
CA GLN A 167 7.80 1.34 16.88
C GLN A 167 9.21 1.78 17.32
N GLU A 168 9.36 2.37 18.49
CA GLU A 168 10.71 2.59 19.03
C GLU A 168 11.27 1.27 19.59
N GLY A 169 12.47 0.92 19.14
CA GLY A 169 13.15 -0.34 19.43
C GLY A 169 14.39 -0.65 18.57
N VAL A 170 15.03 0.37 17.97
CA VAL A 170 16.47 0.40 17.60
C VAL A 170 17.00 1.80 17.93
#